data_AF-A0A6P5FDG7-F1
#
_entry.id   AF-A0A6P5FDG7-F1
#
_cell.length_a   1.000
_cell.length_b   1.000
_cell.length_c   1.000
_cell.angle_alpha   90.00
_cell.angle_beta   90.00
_cell.angle_gamma   90.00
#
_symmetry.space_group_name_H-M   'P 1'
#
loop_
_entity.id
_entity.type
_entity.pdbx_description
1 polymer ?
#
loop_
_entity_poly.entity_id
_entity_poly.type
_entity_poly.pdbx_seq_one_letter_code
_entity_poly.pdbx_strand_id
1 'polypeptide(L)'
;MARRQSEANGARRSLWVLLFMVFVFCSVAYIGLSAAMRPRRGDSSSSVVDSGRGAKEGAKEEEEEEEVGKCCRGIEGLELWGAAVKWGSDHRFDSARGCCRACEAMCPAASSDRPCLCNSWVFCGDRARCGDRFGECWLKKQEDVLFPAVAAIGENVMWTSGLIFGEGEGIIGLETDYGTLHVKLLPACAPRSVSYISELLQSRHSAGCQIYRAEDRGNSWDLNGFHIADASFGPPYALLQGTLEGEGIPFKNIPTEACPTIKRGSVAWVGSGPEFFISLANHYEWRKAYTVFGSVLPKSMEIAEKIASLPTKPDIWKSFNVSVLKKPINIKIKRITKGTKSSFHES
;
A
#
# COMPACT_ATOMS: atom_id res chain seq x y z
N MET A 1 7.83 41.96 -63.44
CA MET A 1 8.12 42.00 -61.99
C MET A 1 8.25 40.58 -61.46
N ALA A 2 9.47 40.03 -61.38
CA ALA A 2 9.75 38.70 -60.84
C ALA A 2 11.08 38.77 -60.07
N ARG A 3 11.04 39.10 -58.78
CA ARG A 3 12.26 39.19 -57.94
C ARG A 3 12.05 38.97 -56.44
N ARG A 4 10.94 38.36 -56.00
CA ARG A 4 10.60 38.27 -54.55
C ARG A 4 10.45 36.85 -53.96
N GLN A 5 10.63 35.78 -54.73
CA GLN A 5 10.46 34.41 -54.22
C GLN A 5 11.77 33.68 -53.82
N SER A 6 12.96 34.15 -54.23
CA SER A 6 14.21 33.44 -53.90
C SER A 6 14.73 33.73 -52.47
N GLU A 7 14.45 34.91 -51.91
CA GLU A 7 14.97 35.31 -50.60
C GLU A 7 14.30 34.56 -49.43
N ALA A 8 12.99 34.27 -49.52
CA ALA A 8 12.24 33.58 -48.48
C ALA A 8 12.68 32.12 -48.26
N ASN A 9 13.09 31.42 -49.34
CA ASN A 9 13.58 30.05 -49.27
C ASN A 9 15.03 29.96 -48.74
N GLY A 10 15.84 31.00 -48.97
CA GLY A 10 17.20 31.11 -48.41
C GLY A 10 17.20 31.31 -46.90
N ALA A 11 16.33 32.22 -46.40
CA ALA A 11 16.19 32.48 -44.97
C ALA A 11 15.70 31.26 -44.19
N ARG A 12 14.74 30.50 -44.74
CA ARG A 12 14.23 29.28 -44.11
C ARG A 12 15.30 28.19 -44.04
N ARG A 13 16.05 27.96 -45.12
CA ARG A 13 17.17 26.99 -45.12
C ARG A 13 18.29 27.40 -44.17
N SER A 14 18.61 28.69 -44.08
CA SER A 14 19.62 29.21 -43.15
C SER A 14 19.24 29.00 -41.69
N LEU A 15 17.96 29.16 -41.33
CA LEU A 15 17.45 28.91 -39.98
C LEU A 15 17.57 27.43 -39.56
N TRP A 16 17.25 26.50 -40.47
CA TRP A 16 17.38 25.06 -40.21
C TRP A 16 18.84 24.63 -40.03
N VAL A 17 19.76 25.22 -40.78
CA VAL A 17 21.21 24.95 -40.62
C VAL A 17 21.71 25.47 -39.27
N LEU A 18 21.28 26.65 -38.84
CA LEU A 18 21.65 27.20 -37.54
C LEU A 18 21.12 26.35 -36.38
N LEU A 19 19.86 25.88 -36.44
CA LEU A 19 19.29 24.99 -35.44
C LEU A 19 20.04 23.65 -35.36
N PHE A 20 20.43 23.09 -36.51
CA PHE A 20 21.19 21.85 -36.56
C PHE A 20 22.60 22.01 -35.97
N MET A 21 23.27 23.13 -36.24
CA MET A 21 24.59 23.44 -35.67
C MET A 21 24.54 23.62 -34.15
N VAL A 22 23.50 24.30 -33.63
CA VAL A 22 23.28 24.43 -32.17
C VAL A 22 23.04 23.07 -31.52
N PHE A 23 22.25 22.20 -32.16
CA PHE A 23 21.97 20.86 -31.64
C PHE A 23 23.24 19.98 -31.59
N VAL A 24 24.07 20.03 -32.63
CA VAL A 24 25.36 19.32 -32.66
C VAL A 24 26.30 19.86 -31.58
N PHE A 25 26.39 21.18 -31.42
CA PHE A 25 27.25 21.78 -30.40
C PHE A 25 26.81 21.42 -28.97
N CYS A 26 25.50 21.44 -28.69
CA CYS A 26 24.95 21.02 -27.40
C CYS A 26 25.20 19.52 -27.12
N SER A 27 25.11 18.68 -28.15
CA SER A 27 25.35 17.23 -28.03
C SER A 27 26.83 16.94 -27.72
N VAL A 28 27.76 17.63 -28.39
CA VAL A 28 29.20 17.48 -28.12
C VAL A 28 29.57 17.99 -26.73
N ALA A 29 29.00 19.13 -26.30
CA ALA A 29 29.20 19.64 -24.94
C ALA A 29 28.67 18.68 -23.86
N TYR A 30 27.51 18.06 -24.10
CA TYR A 30 26.95 17.06 -23.18
C TYR A 30 27.81 15.80 -23.07
N ILE A 31 28.36 15.31 -24.19
CA ILE A 31 29.29 14.16 -24.21
C ILE A 31 30.61 14.52 -23.50
N GLY A 32 31.11 15.74 -23.69
CA GLY A 32 32.32 16.23 -23.00
C GLY A 32 32.15 16.32 -21.48
N LEU A 33 31.05 16.93 -21.00
CA LEU A 33 30.76 17.02 -19.56
C LEU A 33 30.52 15.64 -18.92
N SER A 34 29.84 14.74 -19.63
CA SER A 34 29.58 13.38 -19.12
C SER A 34 30.83 12.50 -19.11
N ALA A 35 31.81 12.73 -19.99
CA ALA A 35 33.11 12.08 -19.92
C ALA A 35 33.98 12.62 -18.76
N ALA A 36 33.91 13.92 -18.47
CA ALA A 36 34.65 14.55 -17.38
C ALA A 36 34.13 14.18 -15.98
N MET A 37 32.85 13.85 -15.86
CA MET A 37 32.21 13.46 -14.59
C MET A 37 32.10 11.95 -14.35
N ARG A 38 32.76 11.11 -15.17
CA ARG A 38 32.84 9.67 -14.88
C ARG A 38 33.74 9.40 -13.68
N PRO A 39 33.26 8.72 -12.62
CA PRO A 39 34.11 8.31 -11.51
C PRO A 39 35.20 7.37 -12.00
N ARG A 40 36.43 7.61 -11.55
CA ARG A 40 37.61 6.77 -11.80
C ARG A 40 37.33 5.36 -11.28
N ARG A 41 37.11 4.40 -12.18
CA ARG A 41 37.03 2.97 -11.85
C ARG A 41 38.47 2.52 -11.56
N GLY A 42 38.80 2.41 -10.27
CA GLY A 42 40.09 1.91 -9.81
C GLY A 42 40.26 0.45 -10.22
N ASP A 43 41.30 0.20 -11.01
CA ASP A 43 41.85 -1.12 -11.31
C ASP A 43 42.51 -1.70 -10.06
N SER A 44 42.22 -2.94 -9.72
CA SER A 44 43.09 -3.81 -8.92
C SER A 44 42.72 -5.26 -9.19
N SER A 45 43.58 -5.94 -9.94
CA SER A 45 43.50 -7.36 -10.27
C SER A 45 44.17 -8.25 -9.20
N SER A 46 43.52 -9.40 -8.97
CA SER A 46 44.02 -10.70 -8.47
C SER A 46 44.57 -10.83 -7.04
N SER A 47 43.92 -11.65 -6.21
CA SER A 47 44.22 -13.09 -6.14
C SER A 47 43.26 -13.83 -5.19
N VAL A 48 43.08 -15.11 -5.46
CA VAL A 48 42.14 -16.06 -4.85
C VAL A 48 42.59 -16.49 -3.46
N VAL A 49 41.71 -16.45 -2.47
CA VAL A 49 41.57 -17.50 -1.44
C VAL A 49 40.17 -17.53 -0.84
N ASP A 50 39.70 -18.75 -0.70
CA ASP A 50 38.45 -19.24 -0.11
C ASP A 50 38.28 -18.85 1.37
N SER A 51 37.10 -18.31 1.71
CA SER A 51 36.41 -18.59 2.98
C SER A 51 35.03 -17.96 2.97
N GLY A 52 34.01 -18.80 3.16
CA GLY A 52 32.61 -18.40 3.20
C GLY A 52 32.18 -17.61 4.44
N ARG A 53 30.86 -17.39 4.45
CA ARG A 53 30.00 -16.73 5.45
C ARG A 53 29.91 -15.20 5.39
N GLY A 54 28.66 -14.75 5.16
CA GLY A 54 28.13 -13.53 5.77
C GLY A 54 27.98 -12.33 4.84
N ALA A 55 27.00 -12.33 3.94
CA ALA A 55 26.59 -11.11 3.24
C ALA A 55 25.14 -11.20 2.69
N LYS A 56 24.12 -11.35 3.53
CA LYS A 56 22.70 -11.21 3.14
C LYS A 56 21.75 -10.74 4.28
N GLU A 57 22.25 -10.02 5.28
CA GLU A 57 21.38 -9.49 6.36
C GLU A 57 21.16 -7.96 6.23
N GLY A 58 22.18 -7.16 5.90
CA GLY A 58 22.04 -5.68 5.87
C GLY A 58 21.09 -5.10 4.81
N ALA A 59 20.97 -5.71 3.63
CA ALA A 59 20.10 -5.18 2.57
C ALA A 59 18.59 -5.39 2.85
N LYS A 60 18.23 -6.38 3.70
CA LYS A 60 16.83 -6.64 4.07
C LYS A 60 16.34 -5.67 5.14
N GLU A 61 17.19 -5.31 6.08
CA GLU A 61 16.86 -4.38 7.17
C GLU A 61 16.66 -2.95 6.64
N GLU A 62 17.52 -2.49 5.72
CA GLU A 62 17.38 -1.17 5.08
C GLU A 62 16.08 -1.05 4.23
N GLU A 63 15.69 -2.12 3.53
CA GLU A 63 14.44 -2.14 2.75
C GLU A 63 13.20 -2.18 3.66
N GLU A 64 13.20 -2.95 4.75
CA GLU A 64 12.11 -2.99 5.72
C GLU A 64 11.96 -1.68 6.50
N GLU A 65 13.05 -1.00 6.86
CA GLU A 65 12.99 0.33 7.48
C GLU A 65 12.44 1.40 6.51
N GLU A 66 12.80 1.34 5.21
CA GLU A 66 12.22 2.22 4.19
C GLU A 66 10.71 1.95 3.97
N GLU A 67 10.26 0.71 4.15
CA GLU A 67 8.84 0.31 4.08
C GLU A 67 8.05 0.84 5.27
N VAL A 68 8.55 0.64 6.49
CA VAL A 68 8.00 1.25 7.71
C VAL A 68 7.98 2.77 7.54
N GLY A 69 8.98 3.33 6.87
CA GLY A 69 9.10 4.72 6.45
C GLY A 69 8.13 5.19 5.36
N LYS A 70 7.17 4.38 4.86
CA LYS A 70 6.12 4.82 3.89
C LYS A 70 4.70 4.90 4.45
N CYS A 71 4.47 4.31 5.62
CA CYS A 71 3.22 4.46 6.37
C CYS A 71 3.19 5.79 7.14
N CYS A 72 2.21 5.92 8.02
CA CYS A 72 1.81 7.16 8.68
C CYS A 72 1.34 8.25 7.69
N ARG A 73 0.34 7.89 6.90
CA ARG A 73 -0.39 8.76 5.97
C ARG A 73 -1.74 9.14 6.55
N GLY A 74 -2.24 10.31 6.16
CA GLY A 74 -3.60 10.77 6.47
C GLY A 74 -4.37 11.14 5.21
N ILE A 75 -5.63 11.50 5.39
CA ILE A 75 -6.51 12.02 4.34
C ILE A 75 -6.56 13.53 4.52
N GLU A 76 -6.12 14.27 3.51
CA GLU A 76 -6.27 15.73 3.44
C GLU A 76 -7.75 16.10 3.28
N GLY A 77 -8.16 17.22 3.87
CA GLY A 77 -9.55 17.66 3.82
C GLY A 77 -10.48 16.81 4.68
N LEU A 78 -9.95 16.17 5.74
CA LEU A 78 -10.70 15.36 6.69
C LEU A 78 -10.43 15.85 8.11
N GLU A 79 -11.50 16.09 8.85
CA GLU A 79 -11.47 16.36 10.29
C GLU A 79 -12.16 15.23 11.05
N LEU A 80 -11.37 14.46 11.80
CA LEU A 80 -11.89 13.49 12.74
C LEU A 80 -12.19 14.15 14.10
N TRP A 81 -13.40 13.94 14.60
CA TRP A 81 -13.79 14.33 15.95
C TRP A 81 -13.20 13.36 16.99
N GLY A 82 -13.47 13.57 18.28
CA GLY A 82 -13.05 12.65 19.34
C GLY A 82 -12.39 13.36 20.52
N ALA A 83 -12.34 12.65 21.65
CA ALA A 83 -11.77 13.17 22.89
C ALA A 83 -10.27 13.45 22.71
N ALA A 84 -9.83 14.65 23.07
CA ALA A 84 -8.42 15.03 22.99
C ALA A 84 -7.60 14.33 24.07
N VAL A 85 -6.54 13.65 23.65
CA VAL A 85 -5.53 13.02 24.51
C VAL A 85 -4.29 13.90 24.58
N LYS A 86 -3.97 14.60 23.48
CA LYS A 86 -3.08 15.77 23.47
C LYS A 86 -3.73 16.90 22.69
N TRP A 87 -3.68 18.10 23.28
CA TRP A 87 -4.21 19.32 22.70
C TRP A 87 -3.22 19.91 21.69
N GLY A 88 -3.69 20.25 20.48
CA GLY A 88 -2.82 20.74 19.41
C GLY A 88 -2.23 22.13 19.66
N SER A 89 -2.86 22.93 20.54
CA SER A 89 -2.36 24.24 20.96
C SER A 89 -0.91 24.18 21.45
N ASP A 90 -0.60 23.13 22.25
CA ASP A 90 0.69 22.91 22.90
C ASP A 90 1.44 21.70 22.31
N HIS A 91 0.92 21.12 21.23
CA HIS A 91 1.47 19.95 20.57
C HIS A 91 1.56 20.17 19.08
N ARG A 92 2.77 20.50 18.60
CA ARG A 92 3.01 20.87 17.21
C ARG A 92 4.10 20.00 16.56
N PHE A 93 3.95 19.75 15.27
CA PHE A 93 4.91 19.06 14.42
C PHE A 93 5.07 19.77 13.08
N ASP A 94 6.18 19.49 12.40
CA ASP A 94 6.44 20.02 11.06
C ASP A 94 5.79 19.18 9.95
N SER A 95 5.17 18.05 10.28
CA SER A 95 4.53 17.17 9.30
C SER A 95 3.41 16.30 9.86
N ALA A 96 2.47 15.93 8.98
CA ALA A 96 1.40 14.98 9.26
C ALA A 96 1.95 13.61 9.71
N ARG A 97 3.06 13.18 9.11
CA ARG A 97 3.78 11.96 9.51
C ARG A 97 4.27 12.04 10.95
N GLY A 98 4.86 13.18 11.35
CA GLY A 98 5.29 13.39 12.74
C GLY A 98 4.11 13.28 13.71
N CYS A 99 2.98 13.91 13.38
CA CYS A 99 1.76 13.83 14.17
C CYS A 99 1.22 12.39 14.27
N CYS A 100 1.19 11.65 13.16
CA CYS A 100 0.81 10.24 13.15
C CYS A 100 1.71 9.37 14.04
N ARG A 101 3.04 9.53 13.93
CA ARG A 101 4.01 8.78 14.75
C ARG A 101 3.85 9.09 16.23
N ALA A 102 3.50 10.32 16.58
CA ALA A 102 3.20 10.70 17.96
C ALA A 102 1.96 9.96 18.50
N CYS A 103 0.91 9.81 17.67
CA CYS A 103 -0.25 8.99 18.01
C CYS A 103 0.12 7.51 18.18
N GLU A 104 0.85 6.95 17.22
CA GLU A 104 1.29 5.56 17.21
C GLU A 104 2.14 5.22 18.44
N ALA A 105 3.02 6.13 18.87
CA ALA A 105 3.83 5.97 20.08
C ALA A 105 2.99 5.87 21.38
N MET A 106 1.71 6.26 21.34
CA MET A 106 0.78 6.09 22.46
C MET A 106 0.00 4.76 22.40
N CYS A 107 0.36 3.87 21.47
CA CYS A 107 -0.19 2.54 21.33
C CYS A 107 0.92 1.53 21.60
N PRO A 108 0.93 0.94 22.80
CA PRO A 108 2.04 0.09 23.21
C PRO A 108 2.02 -1.24 22.43
N ALA A 109 3.17 -1.92 22.43
CA ALA A 109 3.35 -3.17 21.72
C ALA A 109 2.40 -4.27 22.24
N ALA A 110 2.19 -5.28 21.39
CA ALA A 110 1.23 -6.36 21.57
C ALA A 110 1.40 -7.18 22.89
N SER A 111 2.57 -7.11 23.51
CA SER A 111 2.85 -7.82 24.76
C SER A 111 2.46 -7.03 26.02
N SER A 112 1.82 -5.87 25.88
CA SER A 112 1.45 -5.03 27.03
C SER A 112 -0.06 -5.04 27.26
N ASP A 113 -0.47 -5.20 28.52
CA ASP A 113 -1.88 -5.08 28.95
C ASP A 113 -2.44 -3.65 28.85
N ARG A 114 -1.68 -2.71 28.27
CA ARG A 114 -2.06 -1.30 28.23
C ARG A 114 -2.83 -0.99 26.94
N PRO A 115 -3.99 -0.34 27.02
CA PRO A 115 -4.76 0.02 25.83
C PRO A 115 -4.05 1.12 25.02
N CYS A 116 -4.29 1.12 23.72
CA CYS A 116 -3.89 2.19 22.80
C CYS A 116 -4.63 3.48 23.17
N LEU A 117 -3.89 4.50 23.62
CA LEU A 117 -4.46 5.75 24.14
C LEU A 117 -4.84 6.72 23.03
N CYS A 118 -4.13 6.71 21.90
CA CYS A 118 -4.44 7.51 20.73
C CYS A 118 -4.74 6.61 19.54
N ASN A 119 -5.94 6.66 18.98
CA ASN A 119 -6.30 5.88 17.77
C ASN A 119 -6.74 6.79 16.60
N SER A 120 -6.60 8.11 16.76
CA SER A 120 -6.84 9.08 15.69
C SER A 120 -6.01 10.35 15.91
N TRP A 121 -5.65 11.01 14.83
CA TRP A 121 -4.88 12.25 14.87
C TRP A 121 -5.38 13.24 13.81
N VAL A 122 -5.20 14.54 14.08
CA VAL A 122 -5.58 15.64 13.19
C VAL A 122 -4.42 16.64 13.13
N PHE A 123 -3.98 16.99 11.93
CA PHE A 123 -2.81 17.83 11.69
C PHE A 123 -3.12 18.99 10.74
N CYS A 124 -2.59 20.18 11.03
CA CYS A 124 -2.69 21.33 10.12
C CYS A 124 -1.35 21.61 9.42
N GLY A 125 -1.26 21.18 8.16
CA GLY A 125 0.00 21.21 7.40
C GLY A 125 0.16 22.34 6.38
N ASP A 126 -0.91 23.07 6.07
CA ASP A 126 -0.88 24.14 5.07
C ASP A 126 -0.83 25.51 5.75
N ARG A 127 0.31 26.20 5.64
CA ARG A 127 0.50 27.49 6.32
C ARG A 127 -0.54 28.55 5.94
N ALA A 128 -0.95 28.59 4.67
CA ALA A 128 -1.90 29.59 4.18
C ALA A 128 -3.31 29.31 4.72
N ARG A 129 -3.69 28.04 4.80
CA ARG A 129 -5.02 27.63 5.27
C ARG A 129 -5.13 27.57 6.79
N CYS A 130 -4.05 27.21 7.46
CA CYS A 130 -4.02 26.98 8.90
C CYS A 130 -3.85 28.26 9.73
N GLY A 131 -3.20 29.28 9.18
CA GLY A 131 -2.84 30.48 9.94
C GLY A 131 -2.09 30.14 11.23
N ASP A 132 -2.60 30.62 12.36
CA ASP A 132 -2.00 30.38 13.69
C ASP A 132 -2.04 28.91 14.14
N ARG A 133 -2.87 28.09 13.50
CA ARG A 133 -2.95 26.64 13.75
C ARG A 133 -1.90 25.83 12.98
N PHE A 134 -1.04 26.48 12.19
CA PHE A 134 -0.02 25.76 11.43
C PHE A 134 0.86 24.91 12.35
N GLY A 135 1.00 23.63 11.99
CA GLY A 135 1.75 22.64 12.75
C GLY A 135 0.99 22.03 13.92
N GLU A 136 -0.21 22.48 14.28
CA GLU A 136 -1.00 21.86 15.34
C GLU A 136 -1.26 20.38 15.05
N CYS A 137 -1.02 19.56 16.06
CA CYS A 137 -1.25 18.12 16.05
C CYS A 137 -2.14 17.75 17.23
N TRP A 138 -3.37 17.36 16.91
CA TRP A 138 -4.35 16.93 17.87
C TRP A 138 -4.35 15.41 17.92
N LEU A 139 -3.96 14.84 19.07
CA LEU A 139 -4.04 13.40 19.31
C LEU A 139 -5.36 13.09 19.99
N LYS A 140 -6.13 12.16 19.45
CA LYS A 140 -7.52 11.93 19.84
C LYS A 140 -7.83 10.44 20.03
N LYS A 141 -8.92 10.18 20.76
CA LYS A 141 -9.52 8.86 20.91
C LYS A 141 -10.92 8.80 20.26
N GLN A 142 -11.08 7.90 19.31
CA GLN A 142 -12.33 7.38 18.77
C GLN A 142 -12.90 6.31 19.70
N GLU A 143 -14.22 6.32 19.87
CA GLU A 143 -14.97 5.23 20.51
C GLU A 143 -15.01 3.99 19.61
N ASP A 144 -15.25 4.19 18.31
CA ASP A 144 -15.26 3.13 17.30
C ASP A 144 -14.29 3.47 16.17
N VAL A 145 -13.22 2.68 16.05
CA VAL A 145 -12.19 2.90 15.04
C VAL A 145 -12.60 2.45 13.63
N LEU A 146 -13.59 1.55 13.53
CA LEU A 146 -14.13 1.11 12.23
C LEU A 146 -15.21 2.07 11.72
N PHE A 147 -15.81 2.86 12.61
CA PHE A 147 -16.80 3.89 12.29
C PHE A 147 -16.43 5.20 12.99
N PRO A 148 -15.32 5.84 12.58
CA PRO A 148 -14.80 7.00 13.28
C PRO A 148 -15.78 8.18 13.18
N ALA A 149 -15.81 9.01 14.23
CA ALA A 149 -16.61 10.21 14.24
C ALA A 149 -15.97 11.27 13.32
N VAL A 150 -16.67 11.61 12.24
CA VAL A 150 -16.25 12.63 11.27
C VAL A 150 -16.92 13.95 11.61
N ALA A 151 -16.14 15.02 11.81
CA ALA A 151 -16.66 16.36 12.00
C ALA A 151 -16.89 17.07 10.65
N ALA A 152 -15.93 16.96 9.73
CA ALA A 152 -16.01 17.59 8.42
C ALA A 152 -15.18 16.85 7.36
N ILE A 153 -15.65 16.88 6.11
CA ILE A 153 -14.93 16.39 4.93
C ILE A 153 -15.09 17.42 3.80
N GLY A 154 -14.02 17.67 3.06
CA GLY A 154 -14.07 18.41 1.80
C GLY A 154 -12.88 19.34 1.59
N GLU A 155 -12.83 19.94 0.40
CA GLU A 155 -11.71 20.79 -0.02
C GLU A 155 -11.48 22.00 0.91
N ASN A 156 -12.53 22.50 1.57
CA ASN A 156 -12.45 23.63 2.50
C ASN A 156 -11.95 23.25 3.90
N VAL A 157 -11.85 21.96 4.23
CA VAL A 157 -11.33 21.48 5.52
C VAL A 157 -9.81 21.56 5.53
N MET A 158 -9.24 22.39 6.42
CA MET A 158 -7.78 22.63 6.50
C MET A 158 -7.00 21.48 7.14
N TRP A 159 -7.71 20.52 7.73
CA TRP A 159 -7.13 19.43 8.48
C TRP A 159 -6.80 18.22 7.61
N THR A 160 -5.70 17.56 7.97
CA THR A 160 -5.37 16.21 7.53
C THR A 160 -5.54 15.28 8.72
N SER A 161 -6.33 14.21 8.58
CA SER A 161 -6.57 13.27 9.68
C SER A 161 -6.20 11.84 9.30
N GLY A 162 -5.92 11.02 10.31
CA GLY A 162 -5.69 9.59 10.14
C GLY A 162 -6.07 8.78 11.37
N LEU A 163 -6.09 7.46 11.21
CA LEU A 163 -6.39 6.50 12.27
C LEU A 163 -5.15 5.67 12.58
N ILE A 164 -5.06 5.23 13.84
CA ILE A 164 -4.13 4.21 14.32
C ILE A 164 -4.96 3.10 14.93
N PHE A 165 -4.76 1.86 14.50
CA PHE A 165 -5.42 0.71 15.11
C PHE A 165 -4.48 0.05 16.10
N GLY A 166 -4.90 -0.03 17.36
CA GLY A 166 -4.19 -0.77 18.38
C GLY A 166 -4.21 -2.27 18.11
N GLU A 167 -3.61 -3.02 19.04
CA GLU A 167 -3.70 -4.47 18.99
C GLU A 167 -5.15 -4.95 19.13
N GLY A 168 -5.53 -5.92 18.29
CA GLY A 168 -6.89 -6.48 18.28
C GLY A 168 -7.98 -5.49 17.82
N GLU A 169 -7.62 -4.29 17.39
CA GLU A 169 -8.51 -3.31 16.78
C GLU A 169 -8.43 -3.38 15.25
N GLY A 170 -9.47 -2.91 14.57
CA GLY A 170 -9.46 -2.83 13.10
C GLY A 170 -9.46 -4.16 12.37
N ILE A 171 -9.95 -5.22 13.02
CA ILE A 171 -10.08 -6.56 12.42
C ILE A 171 -11.50 -6.74 11.87
N ILE A 172 -11.57 -7.11 10.60
CA ILE A 172 -12.80 -7.41 9.90
C ILE A 172 -12.84 -8.88 9.50
N GLY A 173 -14.04 -9.43 9.26
CA GLY A 173 -14.22 -10.76 8.72
C GLY A 173 -14.65 -10.71 7.27
N LEU A 174 -13.94 -11.42 6.40
CA LEU A 174 -14.45 -11.82 5.09
C LEU A 174 -15.05 -13.22 5.25
N GLU A 175 -16.36 -13.27 5.49
CA GLU A 175 -17.10 -14.52 5.70
C GLU A 175 -17.41 -15.19 4.37
N THR A 176 -17.11 -16.50 4.30
CA THR A 176 -17.34 -17.37 3.15
C THR A 176 -17.93 -18.70 3.64
N ASP A 177 -18.44 -19.52 2.70
CA ASP A 177 -18.89 -20.89 2.99
C ASP A 177 -17.76 -21.82 3.49
N TYR A 178 -16.50 -21.39 3.40
CA TYR A 178 -15.32 -22.17 3.80
C TYR A 178 -14.71 -21.72 5.13
N GLY A 179 -15.24 -20.65 5.73
CA GLY A 179 -14.74 -20.03 6.95
C GLY A 179 -14.68 -18.51 6.86
N THR A 180 -14.30 -17.85 7.96
CA THR A 180 -14.10 -16.40 8.00
C THR A 180 -12.62 -16.06 7.98
N LEU A 181 -12.18 -15.33 6.95
CA LEU A 181 -10.84 -14.75 6.89
C LEU A 181 -10.82 -13.48 7.74
N HIS A 182 -10.06 -13.49 8.83
CA HIS A 182 -9.89 -12.32 9.67
C HIS A 182 -8.79 -11.44 9.09
N VAL A 183 -9.13 -10.22 8.70
CA VAL A 183 -8.21 -9.26 8.08
C VAL A 183 -7.99 -8.08 9.02
N LYS A 184 -6.75 -7.84 9.44
CA LYS A 184 -6.34 -6.63 10.15
C LYS A 184 -6.09 -5.53 9.13
N LEU A 185 -6.81 -4.42 9.26
CA LEU A 185 -6.69 -3.25 8.38
C LEU A 185 -5.49 -2.37 8.78
N LEU A 186 -4.94 -1.64 7.80
CA LEU A 186 -3.71 -0.85 7.93
C LEU A 186 -3.97 0.65 7.65
N PRO A 187 -4.70 1.37 8.52
CA PRO A 187 -5.10 2.76 8.25
C PRO A 187 -3.94 3.74 8.16
N ALA A 188 -2.83 3.49 8.86
CA ALA A 188 -1.64 4.33 8.76
C ALA A 188 -0.95 4.20 7.39
N CYS A 189 -1.15 3.09 6.67
CA CYS A 189 -0.51 2.83 5.39
C CYS A 189 -1.45 3.16 4.22
N ALA A 190 -2.72 2.79 4.33
CA ALA A 190 -3.72 2.91 3.27
C ALA A 190 -5.05 3.51 3.81
N PRO A 191 -5.04 4.76 4.30
CA PRO A 191 -6.20 5.36 4.96
C PRO A 191 -7.45 5.46 4.07
N ARG A 192 -7.31 5.76 2.77
CA ARG A 192 -8.46 5.84 1.85
C ARG A 192 -9.04 4.45 1.58
N SER A 193 -8.19 3.44 1.43
CA SER A 193 -8.61 2.05 1.31
C SER A 193 -9.38 1.58 2.54
N VAL A 194 -8.86 1.87 3.74
CA VAL A 194 -9.54 1.51 5.00
C VAL A 194 -10.86 2.28 5.17
N SER A 195 -10.93 3.54 4.74
CA SER A 195 -12.19 4.30 4.72
C SER A 195 -13.25 3.62 3.84
N TYR A 196 -12.86 3.19 2.63
CA TYR A 196 -13.76 2.46 1.74
C TYR A 196 -14.25 1.14 2.34
N ILE A 197 -13.35 0.35 2.96
CA ILE A 197 -13.76 -0.88 3.66
C ILE A 197 -14.74 -0.57 4.81
N SER A 198 -14.57 0.55 5.50
CA SER A 198 -15.48 0.99 6.57
C SER A 198 -16.86 1.38 6.04
N GLU A 199 -16.94 1.96 4.84
CA GLU A 199 -18.21 2.22 4.15
C GLU A 199 -18.89 0.91 3.71
N LEU A 200 -18.13 -0.03 3.15
CA LEU A 200 -18.64 -1.37 2.80
C LEU A 200 -19.18 -2.12 4.02
N LEU A 201 -18.54 -2.02 5.19
CA LEU A 201 -19.02 -2.64 6.43
C LEU A 201 -20.37 -2.09 6.90
N GLN A 202 -20.69 -0.84 6.58
CA GLN A 202 -21.98 -0.23 6.94
C GLN A 202 -23.09 -0.68 5.98
N SER A 203 -22.74 -1.11 4.78
CA SER A 203 -23.70 -1.67 3.85
C SER A 203 -24.17 -3.03 4.37
N ARG A 204 -25.49 -3.21 4.50
CA ARG A 204 -26.07 -4.50 4.89
C ARG A 204 -26.06 -5.51 3.73
N HIS A 205 -25.65 -5.09 2.54
CA HIS A 205 -25.73 -5.81 1.29
C HIS A 205 -24.31 -5.96 0.71
N SER A 206 -23.69 -7.13 0.89
CA SER A 206 -22.41 -7.48 0.26
C SER A 206 -22.61 -8.14 -1.12
N ALA A 207 -23.74 -7.88 -1.79
CA ALA A 207 -23.98 -8.42 -3.12
C ALA A 207 -22.94 -7.84 -4.08
N GLY A 208 -22.11 -8.71 -4.68
CA GLY A 208 -20.99 -8.33 -5.56
C GLY A 208 -19.60 -8.65 -5.00
N CYS A 209 -19.45 -8.81 -3.69
CA CYS A 209 -18.18 -9.21 -3.09
C CYS A 209 -17.93 -10.70 -3.31
N GLN A 210 -16.84 -11.07 -3.98
CA GLN A 210 -16.56 -12.47 -4.33
C GLN A 210 -15.07 -12.76 -4.52
N ILE A 211 -14.68 -14.02 -4.38
CA ILE A 211 -13.40 -14.58 -4.84
C ILE A 211 -13.68 -15.43 -6.07
N TYR A 212 -13.02 -15.14 -7.18
CA TYR A 212 -13.22 -15.87 -8.44
C TYR A 212 -11.94 -16.54 -8.94
N ARG A 213 -10.76 -16.15 -8.47
CA ARG A 213 -9.46 -16.70 -8.88
C ARG A 213 -8.75 -17.26 -7.66
N ALA A 214 -8.19 -18.45 -7.82
CA ALA A 214 -7.52 -19.19 -6.77
C ALA A 214 -6.32 -19.93 -7.37
N GLU A 215 -5.14 -19.58 -6.91
CA GLU A 215 -3.88 -20.19 -7.32
C GLU A 215 -3.11 -20.58 -6.06
N ASP A 216 -2.84 -21.87 -5.91
CA ASP A 216 -2.01 -22.36 -4.82
C ASP A 216 -0.52 -21.99 -5.03
N ARG A 217 0.35 -22.47 -4.14
CA ARG A 217 1.78 -22.19 -4.21
C ARG A 217 2.53 -22.99 -5.28
N GLY A 218 1.88 -24.00 -5.88
CA GLY A 218 2.54 -24.99 -6.72
C GLY A 218 3.83 -25.50 -6.09
N ASN A 219 4.87 -25.60 -6.91
CA ASN A 219 6.23 -25.95 -6.49
C ASN A 219 7.16 -24.73 -6.44
N SER A 220 6.60 -23.51 -6.40
CA SER A 220 7.36 -22.27 -6.50
C SER A 220 7.60 -21.60 -5.15
N TRP A 221 6.79 -21.90 -4.14
CA TRP A 221 6.96 -21.40 -2.77
C TRP A 221 6.85 -22.52 -1.74
N ASP A 222 7.55 -22.36 -0.62
CA ASP A 222 7.51 -23.28 0.51
C ASP A 222 6.27 -23.07 1.41
N LEU A 223 6.18 -23.88 2.48
CA LEU A 223 5.09 -23.82 3.46
C LEU A 223 5.01 -22.49 4.23
N ASN A 224 6.09 -21.72 4.27
CA ASN A 224 6.15 -20.41 4.91
C ASN A 224 5.89 -19.26 3.91
N GLY A 225 5.78 -19.57 2.62
CA GLY A 225 5.59 -18.60 1.55
C GLY A 225 6.88 -17.99 1.02
N PHE A 226 8.05 -18.56 1.31
CA PHE A 226 9.31 -18.15 0.69
C PHE A 226 9.47 -18.79 -0.69
N HIS A 227 9.96 -18.01 -1.65
CA HIS A 227 10.20 -18.49 -3.00
C HIS A 227 11.34 -19.51 -3.01
N ILE A 228 11.14 -20.63 -3.71
CA ILE A 228 12.13 -21.69 -3.87
C ILE A 228 13.14 -21.25 -4.93
N ALA A 229 14.44 -21.47 -4.69
CA ALA A 229 15.48 -21.09 -5.64
C ALA A 229 15.21 -21.68 -7.03
N ASP A 230 15.41 -20.86 -8.07
CA ASP A 230 15.27 -21.21 -9.49
C ASP A 230 13.85 -21.63 -9.95
N ALA A 231 12.84 -21.54 -9.08
CA ALA A 231 11.45 -21.76 -9.48
C ALA A 231 10.89 -20.58 -10.31
N SER A 232 9.82 -20.84 -11.06
CA SER A 232 9.09 -19.79 -11.78
C SER A 232 8.23 -18.98 -10.81
N PHE A 233 8.19 -17.65 -10.97
CA PHE A 233 7.27 -16.76 -10.23
C PHE A 233 5.81 -16.86 -10.69
N GLY A 234 5.50 -17.82 -11.56
CA GLY A 234 4.14 -18.21 -11.89
C GLY A 234 3.87 -18.37 -13.38
N PRO A 235 2.65 -18.80 -13.74
CA PRO A 235 1.65 -19.35 -12.83
C PRO A 235 2.06 -20.73 -12.26
N PRO A 236 1.57 -21.12 -11.06
CA PRO A 236 0.64 -20.35 -10.22
C PRO A 236 1.34 -19.18 -9.51
N TYR A 237 0.58 -18.15 -9.16
CA TYR A 237 1.07 -16.95 -8.46
C TYR A 237 0.78 -16.94 -6.95
N ALA A 238 0.38 -18.06 -6.36
CA ALA A 238 0.13 -18.18 -4.92
C ALA A 238 -0.81 -17.09 -4.35
N LEU A 239 -2.00 -16.92 -4.94
CA LEU A 239 -2.93 -15.87 -4.54
C LEU A 239 -4.40 -16.29 -4.62
N LEU A 240 -5.23 -15.63 -3.83
CA LEU A 240 -6.67 -15.53 -4.06
C LEU A 240 -6.96 -14.16 -4.63
N GLN A 241 -7.80 -14.06 -5.67
CA GLN A 241 -8.19 -12.77 -6.25
C GLN A 241 -9.70 -12.71 -6.43
N GLY A 242 -10.24 -11.52 -6.19
CA GLY A 242 -11.66 -11.26 -6.13
C GLY A 242 -12.00 -9.77 -6.28
N THR A 243 -13.27 -9.45 -6.02
CA THR A 243 -13.82 -8.09 -6.07
C THR A 243 -14.38 -7.72 -4.70
N LEU A 244 -14.10 -6.50 -4.21
CA LEU A 244 -14.77 -5.90 -3.05
C LEU A 244 -15.60 -4.71 -3.50
N GLU A 245 -16.75 -4.98 -4.10
CA GLU A 245 -17.74 -3.99 -4.48
C GLU A 245 -19.11 -4.45 -3.98
N GLY A 246 -19.81 -3.57 -3.27
CA GLY A 246 -21.14 -3.84 -2.73
C GLY A 246 -22.21 -3.15 -3.55
N GLU A 247 -23.32 -3.84 -3.79
CA GLU A 247 -24.48 -3.27 -4.45
C GLU A 247 -24.95 -1.98 -3.75
N GLY A 248 -25.05 -0.89 -4.53
CA GLY A 248 -25.48 0.42 -4.04
C GLY A 248 -24.36 1.32 -3.51
N ILE A 249 -23.10 0.86 -3.44
CA ILE A 249 -21.95 1.72 -3.18
C ILE A 249 -21.08 1.78 -4.44
N PRO A 250 -21.17 2.87 -5.23
CA PRO A 250 -20.35 3.00 -6.44
C PRO A 250 -18.88 3.05 -6.06
N PHE A 251 -18.08 2.11 -6.57
CA PHE A 251 -16.65 2.14 -6.34
C PHE A 251 -15.99 3.32 -7.05
N LYS A 252 -15.19 4.09 -6.33
CA LYS A 252 -14.33 5.13 -6.90
C LYS A 252 -12.89 4.67 -6.81
N ASN A 253 -12.17 4.76 -7.92
CA ASN A 253 -10.75 4.42 -7.97
C ASN A 253 -9.99 5.06 -6.82
N ILE A 254 -9.28 4.22 -6.06
CA ILE A 254 -8.50 4.68 -4.91
C ILE A 254 -7.10 5.02 -5.43
N PRO A 255 -6.59 6.24 -5.14
CA PRO A 255 -5.21 6.58 -5.48
C PRO A 255 -4.22 5.63 -4.81
N THR A 256 -3.09 5.36 -5.45
CA THR A 256 -2.04 4.51 -4.87
C THR A 256 -1.58 5.04 -3.52
N GLU A 257 -1.66 4.20 -2.48
CA GLU A 257 -1.25 4.55 -1.12
C GLU A 257 0.13 3.93 -0.79
N ALA A 258 0.39 3.56 0.47
CA ALA A 258 1.64 2.88 0.78
C ALA A 258 1.65 1.50 0.12
N CYS A 259 2.76 1.20 -0.55
CA CYS A 259 2.98 -0.09 -1.20
C CYS A 259 4.13 -0.81 -0.52
N PRO A 260 3.92 -1.40 0.67
CA PRO A 260 4.90 -2.30 1.24
C PRO A 260 4.99 -3.57 0.36
N THR A 261 6.05 -4.32 0.58
CA THR A 261 6.35 -5.57 -0.09
C THR A 261 5.27 -6.56 0.25
N ILE A 262 4.78 -7.26 -0.77
CA ILE A 262 3.75 -8.27 -0.60
C ILE A 262 4.34 -9.45 0.17
N LYS A 263 3.89 -9.61 1.41
CA LYS A 263 4.17 -10.76 2.27
C LYS A 263 2.99 -11.73 2.27
N ARG A 264 3.20 -12.99 2.66
CA ARG A 264 2.12 -13.95 2.89
C ARG A 264 1.07 -13.36 3.84
N GLY A 265 -0.19 -13.42 3.43
CA GLY A 265 -1.33 -12.83 4.11
C GLY A 265 -1.65 -11.39 3.72
N SER A 266 -0.81 -10.69 2.96
CA SER A 266 -1.11 -9.31 2.52
C SER A 266 -2.40 -9.26 1.72
N VAL A 267 -3.21 -8.24 1.98
CA VAL A 267 -4.44 -7.93 1.25
C VAL A 267 -4.25 -6.60 0.54
N ALA A 268 -4.35 -6.61 -0.78
CA ALA A 268 -3.98 -5.47 -1.60
C ALA A 268 -4.90 -5.29 -2.81
N TRP A 269 -4.98 -4.07 -3.31
CA TRP A 269 -5.73 -3.76 -4.53
C TRP A 269 -4.96 -4.20 -5.78
N VAL A 270 -5.67 -4.72 -6.77
CA VAL A 270 -5.20 -4.81 -8.16
C VAL A 270 -5.46 -3.46 -8.82
N GLY A 271 -4.39 -2.74 -9.18
CA GLY A 271 -4.50 -1.38 -9.68
C GLY A 271 -5.10 -0.45 -8.62
N SER A 272 -6.21 0.22 -8.96
CA SER A 272 -6.93 1.17 -8.10
C SER A 272 -8.20 0.59 -7.45
N GLY A 273 -8.36 -0.74 -7.45
CA GLY A 273 -9.58 -1.46 -7.03
C GLY A 273 -10.71 -1.42 -8.09
N PRO A 274 -11.89 -2.04 -7.82
CA PRO A 274 -12.27 -2.77 -6.60
C PRO A 274 -11.74 -4.20 -6.54
N GLU A 275 -11.02 -4.62 -7.59
CA GLU A 275 -10.33 -5.90 -7.64
C GLU A 275 -9.23 -5.94 -6.59
N PHE A 276 -9.15 -7.03 -5.84
CA PHE A 276 -8.19 -7.23 -4.76
C PHE A 276 -7.60 -8.64 -4.81
N PHE A 277 -6.49 -8.83 -4.10
CA PHE A 277 -5.94 -10.15 -3.85
C PHE A 277 -5.53 -10.35 -2.40
N ILE A 278 -5.50 -11.61 -1.99
CA ILE A 278 -4.89 -12.11 -0.76
C ILE A 278 -3.68 -12.95 -1.16
N SER A 279 -2.50 -12.56 -0.71
CA SER A 279 -1.28 -13.30 -1.02
C SER A 279 -1.15 -14.55 -0.14
N LEU A 280 -0.83 -15.69 -0.73
CA LEU A 280 -0.48 -16.93 -0.02
C LEU A 280 1.04 -17.09 0.13
N ALA A 281 1.83 -16.19 -0.47
CA ALA A 281 3.28 -16.20 -0.43
C ALA A 281 3.90 -14.80 -0.35
N ASN A 282 5.23 -14.74 -0.22
CA ASN A 282 6.02 -13.52 -0.30
C ASN A 282 6.38 -13.25 -1.76
N HIS A 283 6.10 -12.05 -2.25
CA HIS A 283 6.37 -11.60 -3.61
C HIS A 283 7.26 -10.36 -3.63
N TYR A 284 8.57 -10.57 -3.43
CA TYR A 284 9.58 -9.51 -3.48
C TYR A 284 9.75 -8.96 -4.91
N GLU A 285 9.50 -9.79 -5.92
CA GLU A 285 9.59 -9.45 -7.33
C GLU A 285 8.52 -8.46 -7.79
N TRP A 286 7.39 -8.39 -7.08
CA TRP A 286 6.34 -7.39 -7.32
C TRP A 286 6.69 -6.01 -6.78
N ARG A 287 7.77 -5.90 -5.99
CA ARG A 287 8.28 -4.64 -5.43
C ARG A 287 7.13 -3.88 -4.75
N LYS A 288 7.10 -2.55 -4.93
CA LYS A 288 6.16 -1.61 -4.31
C LYS A 288 5.00 -1.26 -5.26
N ALA A 289 4.46 -2.26 -5.97
CA ALA A 289 3.46 -2.04 -7.03
C ALA A 289 2.01 -1.93 -6.55
N TYR A 290 1.69 -2.48 -5.37
CA TYR A 290 0.31 -2.63 -4.92
C TYR A 290 0.05 -1.91 -3.61
N THR A 291 -1.10 -1.26 -3.50
CA THR A 291 -1.56 -0.68 -2.23
C THR A 291 -2.02 -1.80 -1.29
N VAL A 292 -1.28 -2.01 -0.21
CA VAL A 292 -1.61 -3.00 0.83
C VAL A 292 -2.44 -2.32 1.90
N PHE A 293 -3.69 -2.75 2.05
CA PHE A 293 -4.63 -2.15 2.99
C PHE A 293 -4.98 -3.04 4.19
N GLY A 294 -4.54 -4.30 4.17
CA GLY A 294 -4.73 -5.21 5.29
C GLY A 294 -3.82 -6.42 5.23
N SER A 295 -3.90 -7.24 6.27
CA SER A 295 -3.28 -8.56 6.32
C SER A 295 -4.21 -9.58 6.96
N VAL A 296 -4.29 -10.78 6.38
CA VAL A 296 -4.97 -11.92 6.98
C VAL A 296 -4.21 -12.36 8.22
N LEU A 297 -4.93 -12.54 9.33
CA LEU A 297 -4.34 -13.03 10.58
C LEU A 297 -3.79 -14.45 10.40
N PRO A 298 -2.67 -14.82 11.05
CA PRO A 298 -2.05 -16.13 10.89
C PRO A 298 -3.01 -17.31 11.08
N LYS A 299 -3.88 -17.25 12.11
CA LYS A 299 -4.90 -18.28 12.41
C LYS A 299 -5.94 -18.47 11.28
N SER A 300 -6.13 -17.48 10.40
CA SER A 300 -7.06 -17.56 9.28
C SER A 300 -6.40 -17.94 7.96
N MET A 301 -5.07 -18.07 7.90
CA MET A 301 -4.37 -18.41 6.66
C MET A 301 -4.71 -19.83 6.17
N GLU A 302 -5.02 -20.77 7.07
CA GLU A 302 -5.46 -22.12 6.70
C GLU A 302 -6.75 -22.09 5.85
N ILE A 303 -7.63 -21.12 6.09
CA ILE A 303 -8.87 -20.95 5.32
C ILE A 303 -8.52 -20.46 3.92
N ALA A 304 -7.57 -19.53 3.80
CA ALA A 304 -7.12 -19.03 2.50
C ALA A 304 -6.46 -20.14 1.67
N GLU A 305 -5.61 -20.97 2.29
CA GLU A 305 -5.00 -22.13 1.64
C GLU A 305 -6.04 -23.18 1.25
N LYS A 306 -7.03 -23.43 2.09
CA LYS A 306 -8.17 -24.30 1.77
C LYS A 306 -8.92 -23.81 0.54
N ILE A 307 -9.21 -22.50 0.45
CA ILE A 307 -9.87 -21.90 -0.72
C ILE A 307 -9.00 -22.04 -1.97
N ALA A 308 -7.68 -21.88 -1.85
CA ALA A 308 -6.73 -22.03 -2.96
C ALA A 308 -6.74 -23.44 -3.57
N SER A 309 -7.04 -24.46 -2.77
CA SER A 309 -7.10 -25.86 -3.20
C SER A 309 -8.43 -26.28 -3.85
N LEU A 310 -9.40 -25.36 -3.97
CA LEU A 310 -10.70 -25.67 -4.54
C LEU A 310 -10.62 -25.90 -6.05
N PRO A 311 -11.56 -26.65 -6.66
CA PRO A 311 -11.53 -26.93 -8.08
C PRO A 311 -11.56 -25.67 -8.96
N THR A 312 -10.56 -25.54 -9.82
CA THR A 312 -10.43 -24.45 -10.81
C THR A 312 -10.59 -24.94 -12.25
N LYS A 313 -10.71 -23.98 -13.18
CA LYS A 313 -10.59 -24.16 -14.62
C LYS A 313 -9.52 -23.19 -15.15
N PRO A 314 -8.72 -23.58 -16.15
CA PRO A 314 -7.77 -22.67 -16.77
C PRO A 314 -8.50 -21.58 -17.56
N ASP A 315 -7.93 -20.38 -17.57
CA ASP A 315 -8.37 -19.25 -18.39
C ASP A 315 -7.14 -18.41 -18.82
N ILE A 316 -7.29 -17.51 -19.80
CA ILE A 316 -6.20 -16.67 -20.33
C ILE A 316 -6.57 -15.20 -20.22
N TRP A 317 -5.83 -14.46 -19.40
CA TRP A 317 -6.08 -13.03 -19.16
C TRP A 317 -4.90 -12.22 -19.67
N LYS A 318 -5.13 -11.37 -20.68
CA LYS A 318 -4.06 -10.54 -21.30
C LYS A 318 -2.79 -11.35 -21.62
N SER A 319 -2.96 -12.56 -22.14
CA SER A 319 -1.91 -13.53 -22.49
C SER A 319 -1.22 -14.25 -21.31
N PHE A 320 -1.75 -14.16 -20.09
CA PHE A 320 -1.29 -14.94 -18.93
C PHE A 320 -2.27 -16.07 -18.63
N ASN A 321 -1.75 -17.28 -18.39
CA ASN A 321 -2.56 -18.39 -17.90
C ASN A 321 -2.94 -18.14 -16.43
N VAL A 322 -4.21 -18.31 -16.10
CA VAL A 322 -4.73 -18.14 -14.74
C VAL A 322 -5.63 -19.32 -14.34
N SER A 323 -5.75 -19.56 -13.04
CA SER A 323 -6.68 -20.57 -12.51
C SER A 323 -7.90 -19.93 -11.87
N VAL A 324 -9.04 -20.03 -12.56
CA VAL A 324 -10.33 -19.45 -12.12
C VAL A 324 -11.13 -20.51 -11.39
N LEU A 325 -11.72 -20.18 -10.24
CA LEU A 325 -12.61 -21.08 -9.51
C LEU A 325 -13.77 -21.53 -10.39
N LYS A 326 -14.11 -22.82 -10.37
CA LYS A 326 -15.29 -23.33 -11.11
C LYS A 326 -16.59 -22.67 -10.65
N LYS A 327 -16.66 -22.32 -9.37
CA LYS A 327 -17.76 -21.56 -8.74
C LYS A 327 -17.15 -20.42 -7.93
N PRO A 328 -17.44 -19.14 -8.26
CA PRO A 328 -17.05 -18.02 -7.42
C PRO A 328 -17.59 -18.14 -6.00
N ILE A 329 -16.83 -17.65 -5.03
CA ILE A 329 -17.16 -17.70 -3.61
C ILE A 329 -17.63 -16.33 -3.19
N ASN A 330 -18.87 -16.24 -2.72
CA ASN A 330 -19.39 -14.98 -2.20
C ASN A 330 -18.70 -14.62 -0.88
N ILE A 331 -18.41 -13.34 -0.70
CA ILE A 331 -17.86 -12.77 0.53
C ILE A 331 -18.92 -11.91 1.18
N LYS A 332 -19.17 -12.16 2.46
CA LYS A 332 -19.86 -11.20 3.32
C LYS A 332 -18.86 -10.50 4.22
N ILE A 333 -18.76 -9.18 4.10
CA ILE A 333 -17.88 -8.39 4.96
C ILE A 333 -18.62 -8.14 6.27
N LYS A 334 -18.00 -8.45 7.40
CA LYS A 334 -18.60 -8.26 8.73
C LYS A 334 -17.61 -7.69 9.73
N ARG A 335 -18.15 -6.99 10.72
CA ARG A 335 -17.43 -6.64 11.94
C ARG A 335 -17.22 -7.89 12.78
N ILE A 336 -16.02 -8.05 13.33
CA ILE A 336 -15.75 -9.05 14.36
C ILE A 336 -16.05 -8.41 15.70
N THR A 337 -17.16 -8.79 16.34
CA THR A 337 -17.44 -8.40 17.72
C THR A 337 -16.50 -9.16 18.65
N LYS A 338 -15.84 -8.47 19.60
CA LYS A 338 -15.11 -9.12 20.69
C LYS A 338 -16.11 -9.91 21.56
N GLY A 339 -16.39 -11.15 21.17
CA GLY A 339 -17.27 -12.06 21.88
C GLY A 339 -16.47 -13.05 22.70
N THR A 340 -16.35 -12.78 24.00
CA THR A 340 -15.79 -13.65 25.05
C THR A 340 -14.30 -13.93 24.93
N LYS A 341 -13.59 -13.88 26.06
CA LYS A 341 -12.18 -14.26 26.19
C LYS A 341 -11.95 -15.68 25.67
N SER A 342 -11.66 -15.86 24.38
CA SER A 342 -10.93 -17.03 23.90
C SER A 342 -9.47 -16.61 23.85
N SER A 343 -8.71 -17.04 24.86
CA SER A 343 -7.25 -17.17 24.88
C SER A 343 -6.53 -16.67 23.62
N PHE A 344 -6.26 -15.36 23.59
CA PHE A 344 -5.13 -14.81 22.84
C PHE A 344 -3.93 -14.77 23.79
N HIS A 345 -3.58 -15.93 24.33
CA HIS A 345 -2.31 -16.26 24.96
C HIS A 345 -2.23 -17.78 25.03
N GLU A 346 -0.99 -18.30 24.91
CA GLU A 346 -0.56 -19.71 24.71
C GLU A 346 -0.56 -20.14 23.24
N SER A 347 0.56 -20.48 22.61
CA SER A 347 1.99 -20.47 22.97
C SER A 347 2.81 -20.25 21.69
#